data_AF-A0A6P3RSF4-F1
#
_entry.id   AF-A0A6P3RSF4-F1
#
_cell.length_a   1.000
_cell.length_b   1.000
_cell.length_c   1.000
_cell.angle_alpha   90.00
_cell.angle_beta   90.00
_cell.angle_gamma   90.00
#
_symmetry.space_group_name_H-M   'P 1'
#
loop_
_entity.id
_entity.type
_entity.pdbx_description
1 polymer ?
#
loop_
_entity_poly.entity_id
_entity_poly.type
_entity_poly.pdbx_seq_one_letter_code
_entity_poly.pdbx_strand_id
1 'polypeptide(L)'
;MSEWNAEPSGAPVLRRDVLSCLPALSPRAGRPRASGLNPAFCPQGGTEELSPAALEKRRRRKQERDRRKRKRKELRAKEKAAKAAEATPPPPPPPPSEAPGPDAGPQPGLLFNKVEVSAEPPASRAQRRREKRQKLKGNLTPLTGRNYRQLLERLQARQSRLEQLRERDAGQARELEAKMRWTDALYKAEGVKVRDDQHLLQAALQRKEKRRAQRQRRWEKRTAHVVDKMQRRQDQRRQNLRRKKVAKAERRREKARRKGRILPQDLQRAGLA
;
A
#
# COMPACT_ATOMS: atom_id res chain seq x y z
N MET A 1 54.89 -19.96 -46.96
CA MET A 1 55.84 -19.90 -45.84
C MET A 1 56.11 -18.42 -45.55
N SER A 2 56.26 -18.09 -44.27
CA SER A 2 56.43 -16.75 -43.67
C SER A 2 55.17 -16.19 -43.01
N GLU A 3 54.86 -16.83 -41.89
CA GLU A 3 54.01 -16.37 -40.79
C GLU A 3 54.55 -15.06 -40.21
N TRP A 4 53.70 -14.04 -40.11
CA TRP A 4 53.96 -12.88 -39.26
C TRP A 4 53.13 -13.03 -37.99
N ASN A 5 53.78 -13.57 -36.96
CA ASN A 5 53.31 -13.54 -35.58
C ASN A 5 53.38 -12.10 -35.06
N ALA A 6 52.23 -11.52 -34.76
CA ALA A 6 52.12 -10.30 -33.98
C ALA A 6 51.53 -10.66 -32.61
N GLU A 7 52.40 -10.70 -31.60
CA GLU A 7 52.04 -10.77 -30.19
C GLU A 7 51.41 -9.45 -29.73
N PRO A 8 50.27 -9.46 -29.03
CA PRO A 8 49.88 -8.36 -28.16
C PRO A 8 50.30 -8.67 -26.71
N SER A 9 51.41 -8.02 -26.34
CA SER A 9 51.73 -7.44 -25.02
C SER A 9 50.65 -7.58 -23.93
N GLY A 10 51.00 -8.30 -22.87
CA GLY A 10 50.17 -8.51 -21.69
C GLY A 10 49.94 -7.23 -20.87
N ALA A 11 48.68 -7.00 -20.51
CA ALA A 11 48.28 -6.05 -19.48
C ALA A 11 48.01 -6.79 -18.16
N PRO A 12 48.62 -6.38 -17.03
CA PRO A 12 48.48 -7.09 -15.77
C PRO A 12 47.12 -6.89 -15.10
N VAL A 13 46.57 -8.03 -14.67
CA VAL A 13 45.37 -8.18 -13.83
C VAL A 13 45.66 -7.63 -12.43
N LEU A 14 45.14 -6.44 -12.11
CA LEU A 14 45.09 -5.97 -10.73
C LEU A 14 43.80 -6.45 -10.07
N ARG A 15 43.89 -7.64 -9.45
CA ARG A 15 43.03 -8.04 -8.34
C ARG A 15 43.26 -7.07 -7.18
N ARG A 16 42.17 -6.57 -6.61
CA ARG A 16 42.22 -5.89 -5.31
C ARG A 16 41.07 -6.41 -4.46
N ASP A 17 41.30 -7.61 -3.93
CA ASP A 17 40.65 -8.09 -2.71
C ASP A 17 41.20 -7.26 -1.55
N VAL A 18 40.33 -6.48 -0.90
CA VAL A 18 40.57 -6.00 0.47
C VAL A 18 39.25 -6.17 1.24
N LEU A 19 39.13 -7.35 1.84
CA LEU A 19 38.30 -7.56 3.01
C LEU A 19 39.05 -7.00 4.23
N SER A 20 38.42 -6.07 4.96
CA SER A 20 38.29 -6.11 6.43
C SER A 20 37.86 -4.75 7.01
N CYS A 21 37.20 -4.84 8.16
CA CYS A 21 36.85 -3.78 9.12
C CYS A 21 35.51 -3.05 8.91
N LEU A 22 34.45 -3.77 9.30
CA LEU A 22 33.27 -3.18 9.94
C LEU A 22 33.66 -2.43 11.23
N PRO A 23 32.98 -1.31 11.54
CA PRO A 23 32.53 -1.09 12.91
C PRO A 23 31.00 -1.20 13.01
N ALA A 24 30.57 -2.00 13.98
CA ALA A 24 29.20 -2.12 14.44
C ALA A 24 28.66 -0.75 14.91
N LEU A 25 27.55 -0.29 14.33
CA LEU A 25 26.73 0.76 14.92
C LEU A 25 25.45 0.14 15.49
N SER A 26 25.38 0.17 16.81
CA SER A 26 24.24 -0.16 17.67
C SER A 26 22.93 0.53 17.25
N PRO A 27 21.76 -0.03 17.63
CA PRO A 27 20.45 0.43 17.18
C PRO A 27 20.13 1.81 17.74
N ARG A 28 19.90 2.78 16.84
CA ARG A 28 19.52 4.13 17.22
C ARG A 28 18.13 4.11 17.84
N ALA A 29 18.09 4.53 19.10
CA ALA A 29 16.94 4.77 19.94
C ALA A 29 15.83 5.59 19.24
N GLY A 30 14.62 5.44 19.78
CA GLY A 30 13.36 5.96 19.24
C GLY A 30 13.41 7.40 18.76
N ARG A 31 12.76 7.64 17.62
CA ARG A 31 12.45 9.00 17.18
C ARG A 31 11.44 9.61 18.16
N PRO A 32 11.72 10.78 18.75
CA PRO A 32 10.74 11.50 19.55
C PRO A 32 9.58 11.95 18.66
N ARG A 33 8.39 11.90 19.25
CA ARG A 33 7.13 12.39 18.70
C ARG A 33 7.23 13.93 18.65
N ALA A 34 7.64 14.48 17.52
CA ALA A 34 7.65 15.93 17.32
C ALA A 34 6.21 16.44 17.15
N SER A 35 5.59 16.79 18.28
CA SER A 35 4.58 17.85 18.34
C SER A 35 5.29 19.18 18.11
N GLY A 36 5.28 19.64 16.86
CA GLY A 36 5.83 20.93 16.45
C GLY A 36 4.93 21.53 15.38
N LEU A 37 4.13 22.51 15.80
CA LEU A 37 3.41 23.42 14.93
C LEU A 37 4.44 24.12 14.02
N ASN A 38 4.45 23.80 12.74
CA ASN A 38 5.10 24.63 11.71
C ASN A 38 4.01 25.37 10.93
N PRO A 39 3.75 26.65 11.22
CA PRO A 39 3.08 27.54 10.28
C PRO A 39 4.09 28.00 9.22
N ALA A 40 3.59 28.30 8.02
CA ALA A 40 4.30 28.93 6.91
C ALA A 40 5.23 28.03 6.05
N PHE A 41 4.60 27.26 5.16
CA PHE A 41 5.06 27.21 3.77
C PHE A 41 3.84 27.42 2.86
N CYS A 42 3.47 28.68 2.68
CA CYS A 42 2.50 29.08 1.66
C CYS A 42 3.24 29.12 0.31
N PRO A 43 2.92 28.24 -0.66
CA PRO A 43 3.37 28.48 -2.02
C PRO A 43 2.64 29.74 -2.48
N GLN A 44 3.38 30.77 -2.86
CA GLN A 44 2.82 31.95 -3.53
C GLN A 44 2.25 31.50 -4.89
N GLY A 45 1.01 31.01 -4.85
CA GLY A 45 0.14 30.89 -6.00
C GLY A 45 -0.54 32.24 -6.17
N GLY A 46 -0.49 32.75 -7.40
CA GLY A 46 -1.01 34.07 -7.74
C GLY A 46 -2.42 34.32 -7.22
N THR A 47 -2.66 35.58 -6.89
CA THR A 47 -3.97 36.20 -6.74
C THR A 47 -4.70 36.16 -8.09
N GLU A 48 -5.01 34.97 -8.59
CA GLU A 48 -6.19 34.81 -9.43
C GLU A 48 -7.35 34.70 -8.46
N GLU A 49 -8.02 35.83 -8.25
CA GLU A 49 -9.39 35.90 -7.75
C GLU A 49 -10.15 34.72 -8.37
N LEU A 50 -10.39 33.67 -7.58
CA LEU A 50 -11.17 32.51 -8.04
C LEU A 50 -12.45 33.08 -8.64
N SER A 51 -12.73 32.77 -9.91
CA SER A 51 -13.88 33.37 -10.61
C SER A 51 -15.13 33.27 -9.73
N PRO A 52 -16.03 34.27 -9.76
CA PRO A 52 -17.17 34.32 -8.85
C PRO A 52 -17.98 33.01 -8.84
N ALA A 53 -18.07 32.34 -9.99
CA ALA A 53 -18.68 31.02 -10.14
C ALA A 53 -17.95 29.89 -9.36
N ALA A 54 -16.62 29.93 -9.24
CA ALA A 54 -15.84 28.99 -8.44
C ALA A 54 -16.03 29.24 -6.93
N LEU A 55 -16.12 30.50 -6.50
CA LEU A 55 -16.41 30.86 -5.11
C LEU A 55 -17.83 30.44 -4.71
N GLU A 56 -18.82 30.63 -5.58
CA GLU A 56 -20.20 30.17 -5.35
C GLU A 56 -20.30 28.64 -5.23
N LYS A 57 -19.65 27.89 -6.11
CA LYS A 57 -19.57 26.42 -6.00
C LYS A 57 -18.94 25.99 -4.69
N ARG A 58 -17.94 26.71 -4.19
CA ARG A 58 -17.28 26.44 -2.89
C ARG A 58 -18.20 26.78 -1.72
N ARG A 59 -18.95 27.89 -1.78
CA ARG A 59 -19.98 28.26 -0.77
C ARG A 59 -21.09 27.21 -0.70
N ARG A 60 -21.63 26.76 -1.85
CA ARG A 60 -22.65 25.70 -1.94
C ARG A 60 -22.14 24.38 -1.33
N ARG A 61 -20.92 23.95 -1.68
CA ARG A 61 -20.30 22.73 -1.09
C ARG A 61 -20.08 22.84 0.42
N LYS A 62 -19.73 24.03 0.93
CA LYS A 62 -19.56 24.28 2.36
C LYS A 62 -20.91 24.17 3.10
N GLN A 63 -21.95 24.85 2.58
CA GLN A 63 -23.31 24.78 3.13
C GLN A 63 -23.86 23.35 3.13
N GLU A 64 -23.66 22.59 2.04
CA GLU A 64 -24.09 21.19 1.97
C GLU A 64 -23.36 20.32 3.01
N ARG A 65 -22.05 20.49 3.15
CA ARG A 65 -21.24 19.78 4.14
C ARG A 65 -21.69 20.10 5.56
N ASP A 66 -22.01 21.36 5.85
CA ASP A 66 -22.47 21.79 7.16
C ASP A 66 -23.89 21.27 7.46
N ARG A 67 -24.78 21.22 6.46
CA ARG A 67 -26.10 20.57 6.57
C ARG A 67 -25.97 19.09 6.90
N ARG A 68 -25.09 18.36 6.19
CA ARG A 68 -24.82 16.93 6.47
C ARG A 68 -24.22 16.73 7.87
N LYS A 69 -23.32 17.61 8.31
CA LYS A 69 -22.75 17.56 9.66
C LYS A 69 -23.81 17.80 10.75
N ARG A 70 -24.71 18.77 10.57
CA ARG A 70 -25.82 19.05 11.52
C ARG A 70 -26.75 17.85 11.65
N LYS A 71 -27.24 17.30 10.53
CA LYS A 71 -28.06 16.07 10.52
C LYS A 71 -27.38 14.90 11.24
N ARG A 72 -26.08 14.68 11.00
CA ARG A 72 -25.33 13.62 11.68
C ARG A 72 -25.18 13.86 13.18
N LYS A 73 -25.03 15.12 13.63
CA LYS A 73 -24.99 15.47 15.06
C LYS A 73 -26.35 15.27 15.72
N GLU A 74 -27.43 15.68 15.07
CA GLU A 74 -28.81 15.47 15.54
C GLU A 74 -29.14 13.99 15.67
N LEU A 75 -28.83 13.16 14.66
CA LEU A 75 -29.04 11.70 14.74
C LEU A 75 -28.25 11.08 15.89
N ARG A 76 -26.99 11.49 16.09
CA ARG A 76 -26.18 11.02 17.23
C ARG A 76 -26.71 11.50 18.57
N ALA A 77 -27.27 12.71 18.64
CA ALA A 77 -27.88 13.24 19.86
C ALA A 77 -29.18 12.46 20.18
N LYS A 78 -29.99 12.16 19.16
CA LYS A 78 -31.20 11.31 19.28
C LYS A 78 -30.85 9.89 19.73
N GLU A 79 -29.84 9.26 19.14
CA GLU A 79 -29.36 7.94 19.58
C GLU A 79 -28.87 7.97 21.03
N LYS A 80 -28.13 9.02 21.43
CA LYS A 80 -27.67 9.18 22.80
C LYS A 80 -28.83 9.42 23.78
N ALA A 81 -29.83 10.21 23.39
CA ALA A 81 -31.02 10.45 24.21
C ALA A 81 -31.88 9.19 24.34
N ALA A 82 -32.08 8.43 23.26
CA ALA A 82 -32.77 7.15 23.29
C ALA A 82 -32.05 6.14 24.18
N LYS A 83 -30.72 6.07 24.07
CA LYS A 83 -29.89 5.21 24.94
C LYS A 83 -29.91 5.64 26.42
N ALA A 84 -30.05 6.94 26.69
CA ALA A 84 -30.19 7.44 28.06
C ALA A 84 -31.60 7.17 28.63
N ALA A 85 -32.64 7.25 27.80
CA ALA A 85 -34.00 6.89 28.19
C ALA A 85 -34.15 5.38 28.46
N GLU A 86 -33.50 4.53 27.66
CA GLU A 86 -33.46 3.08 27.87
C GLU A 86 -32.64 2.68 29.12
N ALA A 87 -31.72 3.54 29.57
CA ALA A 87 -30.88 3.32 30.75
C ALA A 87 -31.52 3.79 32.08
N THR A 88 -32.79 4.21 32.08
CA THR A 88 -33.53 4.52 33.31
C THR A 88 -34.34 3.29 33.72
N PRO A 89 -33.92 2.51 34.74
CA PRO A 89 -34.67 1.35 35.21
C PRO A 89 -35.97 1.79 35.92
N PRO A 90 -37.07 1.04 35.80
CA PRO A 90 -38.29 1.31 36.58
C PRO A 90 -38.07 1.07 38.08
N PRO A 91 -38.80 1.77 38.97
CA PRO A 91 -38.62 1.66 40.41
C PRO A 91 -39.02 0.27 40.93
N PRO A 92 -38.28 -0.32 41.89
CA PRO A 92 -38.60 -1.63 42.44
C PRO A 92 -39.81 -1.57 43.40
N PRO A 93 -40.72 -2.57 43.39
CA PRO A 93 -41.79 -2.69 44.37
C PRO A 93 -41.28 -3.14 45.76
N PRO A 94 -41.99 -2.81 46.85
CA PRO A 94 -41.56 -3.08 48.22
C PRO A 94 -41.69 -4.57 48.63
N PRO A 95 -40.88 -5.06 49.60
CA PRO A 95 -40.81 -6.47 49.96
C PRO A 95 -41.92 -6.88 50.96
N PRO A 96 -42.52 -8.08 50.82
CA PRO A 96 -43.26 -8.71 51.91
C PRO A 96 -42.41 -9.75 52.68
N SER A 97 -42.30 -9.48 53.99
CA SER A 97 -42.36 -10.33 55.18
C SER A 97 -42.06 -11.85 55.12
N GLU A 98 -41.28 -12.28 56.12
CA GLU A 98 -40.94 -13.67 56.49
C GLU A 98 -42.12 -14.49 57.03
N ALA A 99 -42.15 -15.81 56.76
CA ALA A 99 -42.54 -16.90 57.67
C ALA A 99 -42.34 -18.31 57.01
N PRO A 100 -42.16 -19.39 57.79
CA PRO A 100 -41.48 -20.64 57.41
C PRO A 100 -42.43 -21.80 57.06
N GLY A 101 -41.91 -22.82 56.35
CA GLY A 101 -42.60 -24.09 56.10
C GLY A 101 -41.63 -25.19 55.68
N PRO A 102 -41.62 -26.36 56.36
CA PRO A 102 -40.70 -27.46 56.07
C PRO A 102 -41.31 -28.37 55.00
N ASP A 103 -40.53 -28.79 54.01
CA ASP A 103 -40.72 -30.13 53.43
C ASP A 103 -39.49 -30.56 52.64
N ALA A 104 -38.93 -31.67 53.11
CA ALA A 104 -37.81 -32.37 52.54
C ALA A 104 -38.25 -33.15 51.31
N GLY A 105 -37.96 -32.61 50.12
CA GLY A 105 -37.85 -33.39 48.88
C GLY A 105 -36.40 -33.34 48.40
N PRO A 106 -35.81 -34.44 47.87
CA PRO A 106 -34.47 -34.41 47.33
C PRO A 106 -34.47 -33.55 46.06
N GLN A 107 -34.04 -32.30 46.19
CA GLN A 107 -33.72 -31.43 45.07
C GLN A 107 -32.70 -32.15 44.19
N PRO A 108 -32.85 -32.15 42.85
CA PRO A 108 -31.82 -32.68 41.97
C PRO A 108 -30.55 -31.90 42.27
N GLY A 109 -29.62 -32.56 42.96
CA GLY A 109 -28.42 -31.93 43.47
C GLY A 109 -27.76 -31.14 42.36
N LEU A 110 -27.53 -29.84 42.61
CA LEU A 110 -26.71 -29.05 41.73
C LEU A 110 -25.38 -29.79 41.60
N LEU A 111 -25.18 -30.44 40.44
CA LEU A 111 -23.92 -31.02 40.03
C LEU A 111 -22.97 -29.87 39.78
N PHE A 112 -22.39 -29.34 40.86
CA PHE A 112 -21.21 -28.50 40.79
C PHE A 112 -20.11 -29.37 40.22
N ASN A 113 -19.87 -29.23 38.91
CA ASN A 113 -18.66 -29.72 38.29
C ASN A 113 -17.49 -29.26 39.15
N LYS A 114 -16.81 -30.22 39.80
CA LYS A 114 -15.66 -29.98 40.66
C LYS A 114 -14.60 -29.30 39.80
N VAL A 115 -14.44 -27.98 39.96
CA VAL A 115 -13.40 -27.23 39.27
C VAL A 115 -12.10 -27.56 39.98
N GLU A 116 -11.36 -28.51 39.43
CA GLU A 116 -9.98 -28.76 39.84
C GLU A 116 -9.13 -27.57 39.39
N VAL A 117 -8.74 -26.75 40.36
CA VAL A 117 -7.79 -25.64 40.15
C VAL A 117 -6.39 -26.26 40.07
N SER A 118 -5.97 -26.64 38.88
CA SER A 118 -4.60 -27.07 38.63
C SER A 118 -3.63 -25.90 38.90
N ALA A 119 -2.50 -26.18 39.56
CA ALA A 119 -1.49 -25.19 39.96
C ALA A 119 -0.71 -24.54 38.79
N GLU A 120 -1.00 -24.91 37.54
CA GLU A 120 -0.39 -24.30 36.36
C GLU A 120 -1.12 -22.99 36.01
N PRO A 121 -0.39 -21.87 35.76
CA PRO A 121 -1.02 -20.62 35.35
C PRO A 121 -1.88 -20.85 34.10
N PRO A 122 -3.17 -20.46 34.10
CA PRO A 122 -4.05 -20.75 32.99
C PRO A 122 -3.50 -20.11 31.72
N ALA A 123 -3.24 -20.93 30.70
CA ALA A 123 -2.87 -20.46 29.37
C ALA A 123 -3.76 -19.27 28.95
N SER A 124 -3.14 -18.25 28.37
CA SER A 124 -3.80 -17.01 27.96
C SER A 124 -5.10 -17.32 27.20
N ARG A 125 -6.14 -16.49 27.37
CA ARG A 125 -7.42 -16.65 26.67
C ARG A 125 -7.24 -16.84 25.15
N ALA A 126 -6.18 -16.26 24.57
CA ALA A 126 -5.81 -16.45 23.16
C ALA A 126 -5.26 -17.86 22.86
N GLN A 127 -4.41 -18.41 23.74
CA GLN A 127 -3.88 -19.78 23.63
C GLN A 127 -5.01 -20.80 23.73
N ARG A 128 -5.89 -20.68 24.72
CA ARG A 128 -7.10 -21.52 24.86
C ARG A 128 -7.98 -21.48 23.62
N ARG A 129 -8.17 -20.31 23.01
CA ARG A 129 -8.93 -20.16 21.74
C ARG A 129 -8.21 -20.84 20.57
N ARG A 130 -6.88 -20.76 20.51
CA ARG A 130 -6.07 -21.40 19.47
C ARG A 130 -6.13 -22.92 19.58
N GLU A 131 -5.95 -23.46 20.78
CA GLU A 131 -6.06 -24.89 21.07
C GLU A 131 -7.46 -25.42 20.76
N LYS A 132 -8.53 -24.71 21.16
CA LYS A 132 -9.89 -25.08 20.78
C LYS A 132 -10.07 -25.11 19.26
N ARG A 133 -9.51 -24.14 18.54
CA ARG A 133 -9.54 -24.14 17.06
C ARG A 133 -8.74 -25.28 16.46
N GLN A 134 -7.59 -25.64 17.03
CA GLN A 134 -6.79 -26.79 16.59
C GLN A 134 -7.50 -28.12 16.88
N LYS A 135 -8.18 -28.26 18.01
CA LYS A 135 -9.00 -29.45 18.32
C LYS A 135 -10.17 -29.61 17.35
N LEU A 136 -10.86 -28.51 17.02
CA LEU A 136 -12.04 -28.54 16.15
C LEU A 136 -11.72 -28.62 14.65
N LYS A 137 -10.66 -27.94 14.20
CA LYS A 137 -10.35 -27.79 12.76
C LYS A 137 -9.02 -28.42 12.34
N GLY A 138 -8.29 -29.02 13.29
CA GLY A 138 -6.99 -29.59 13.06
C GLY A 138 -5.91 -28.56 12.76
N ASN A 139 -4.83 -29.04 12.15
CA ASN A 139 -3.66 -28.24 11.76
C ASN A 139 -3.81 -27.58 10.38
N LEU A 140 -5.01 -27.59 9.78
CA LEU A 140 -5.25 -27.00 8.48
C LEU A 140 -5.36 -25.49 8.56
N THR A 141 -4.28 -24.81 8.19
CA THR A 141 -4.24 -23.34 8.17
C THR A 141 -5.02 -22.83 6.96
N PRO A 142 -6.03 -21.95 7.11
CA PRO A 142 -6.85 -21.50 6.00
C PRO A 142 -6.04 -20.63 5.02
N LEU A 143 -6.29 -20.81 3.71
CA LEU A 143 -5.67 -20.01 2.64
C LEU A 143 -6.23 -18.60 2.64
N THR A 144 -5.59 -17.74 3.43
CA THR A 144 -6.07 -16.40 3.74
C THR A 144 -5.05 -15.33 3.39
N GLY A 145 -5.54 -14.13 3.12
CA GLY A 145 -4.71 -12.94 2.91
C GLY A 145 -4.56 -12.52 1.44
N ARG A 146 -3.61 -11.62 1.20
CA ARG A 146 -3.36 -10.95 -0.10
C ARG A 146 -1.98 -11.29 -0.70
N ASN A 147 -1.31 -12.29 -0.13
CA ASN A 147 -0.02 -12.78 -0.61
C ASN A 147 -0.25 -13.88 -1.65
N TYR A 148 -0.60 -13.47 -2.86
CA TYR A 148 -0.98 -14.38 -3.95
C TYR A 148 0.12 -15.40 -4.32
N ARG A 149 1.41 -15.05 -4.19
CA ARG A 149 2.54 -15.97 -4.43
C ARG A 149 2.58 -17.11 -3.41
N GLN A 150 2.64 -16.75 -2.12
CA GLN A 150 2.62 -17.73 -1.02
C GLN A 150 1.34 -18.58 -1.03
N LEU A 151 0.21 -18.01 -1.43
CA LEU A 151 -1.05 -18.76 -1.55
C LEU A 151 -0.97 -19.81 -2.66
N LEU A 152 -0.40 -19.47 -3.82
CA LEU A 152 -0.17 -20.42 -4.91
C LEU A 152 0.79 -21.54 -4.48
N GLU A 153 1.91 -21.20 -3.83
CA GLU A 153 2.86 -22.19 -3.31
C GLU A 153 2.19 -23.16 -2.31
N ARG A 154 1.38 -22.63 -1.38
CA ARG A 154 0.66 -23.46 -0.41
C ARG A 154 -0.40 -24.34 -1.07
N LEU A 155 -1.07 -23.84 -2.09
CA LEU A 155 -2.09 -24.57 -2.84
C LEU A 155 -1.43 -25.71 -3.63
N GLN A 156 -0.34 -25.43 -4.34
CA GLN A 156 0.45 -26.43 -5.06
C GLN A 156 1.01 -27.49 -4.10
N ALA A 157 1.55 -27.08 -2.96
CA ALA A 157 2.03 -28.01 -1.94
C ALA A 157 0.92 -28.89 -1.34
N ARG A 158 -0.33 -28.42 -1.31
CA ARG A 158 -1.49 -29.24 -0.91
C ARG A 158 -1.86 -30.24 -2.00
N GLN A 159 -1.92 -29.80 -3.25
CA GLN A 159 -2.22 -30.65 -4.40
C GLN A 159 -1.18 -31.76 -4.53
N SER A 160 0.12 -31.44 -4.47
CA SER A 160 1.18 -32.43 -4.56
C SER A 160 1.16 -33.47 -3.44
N ARG A 161 0.82 -33.06 -2.21
CA ARG A 161 0.63 -34.00 -1.09
C ARG A 161 -0.55 -34.94 -1.31
N LEU A 162 -1.65 -34.44 -1.88
CA LEU A 162 -2.80 -35.27 -2.23
C LEU A 162 -2.47 -36.22 -3.37
N GLU A 163 -1.75 -35.76 -4.40
CA GLU A 163 -1.30 -36.60 -5.52
C GLU A 163 -0.37 -37.72 -5.03
N GLN A 164 0.64 -37.40 -4.22
CA GLN A 164 1.53 -38.39 -3.60
C GLN A 164 0.78 -39.43 -2.74
N LEU A 165 -0.28 -39.00 -2.04
CA LEU A 165 -1.11 -39.91 -1.25
C LEU A 165 -2.07 -40.72 -2.12
N ARG A 166 -2.58 -40.16 -3.23
CA ARG A 166 -3.42 -40.91 -4.19
C ARG A 166 -2.63 -42.03 -4.87
N GLU A 167 -1.36 -41.79 -5.17
CA GLU A 167 -0.45 -42.78 -5.76
C GLU A 167 -0.16 -43.94 -4.80
N ARG A 168 -0.09 -43.67 -3.48
CA ARG A 168 0.15 -44.71 -2.46
C ARG A 168 -1.16 -45.40 -2.04
N ASP A 169 -2.12 -44.60 -1.56
CA ASP A 169 -3.36 -45.04 -0.91
C ASP A 169 -4.55 -44.14 -1.27
N ALA A 170 -5.35 -44.57 -2.26
CA ALA A 170 -6.51 -43.81 -2.71
C ALA A 170 -7.57 -43.57 -1.61
N GLY A 171 -7.71 -44.49 -0.65
CA GLY A 171 -8.65 -44.35 0.47
C GLY A 171 -8.29 -43.21 1.42
N GLN A 172 -7.03 -43.18 1.88
CA GLN A 172 -6.53 -42.13 2.76
C GLN A 172 -6.58 -40.75 2.09
N ALA A 173 -6.30 -40.68 0.78
CA ALA A 173 -6.42 -39.44 0.03
C ALA A 173 -7.85 -38.88 0.04
N ARG A 174 -8.87 -39.73 -0.17
CA ARG A 174 -10.29 -39.33 -0.13
C ARG A 174 -10.70 -38.83 1.25
N GLU A 175 -10.24 -39.47 2.31
CA GLU A 175 -10.50 -39.02 3.68
C GLU A 175 -9.86 -37.66 3.98
N LEU A 176 -8.62 -37.45 3.54
CA LEU A 176 -7.97 -36.15 3.69
C LEU A 176 -8.69 -35.07 2.89
N GLU A 177 -9.08 -35.33 1.65
CA GLU A 177 -9.87 -34.41 0.85
C GLU A 177 -11.20 -34.06 1.51
N ALA A 178 -11.89 -35.05 2.08
CA ALA A 178 -13.12 -34.83 2.84
C ALA A 178 -12.85 -33.93 4.06
N LYS A 179 -11.80 -34.23 4.85
CA LYS A 179 -11.38 -33.38 5.98
C LYS A 179 -11.08 -31.95 5.52
N MET A 180 -10.38 -31.76 4.40
CA MET A 180 -10.11 -30.44 3.82
C MET A 180 -11.40 -29.71 3.50
N ARG A 181 -12.31 -30.34 2.75
CA ARG A 181 -13.60 -29.75 2.34
C ARG A 181 -14.44 -29.32 3.54
N TRP A 182 -14.52 -30.15 4.58
CA TRP A 182 -15.24 -29.83 5.80
C TRP A 182 -14.58 -28.69 6.59
N THR A 183 -13.24 -28.70 6.72
CA THR A 183 -12.53 -27.59 7.38
C THR A 183 -12.71 -26.26 6.65
N ASP A 184 -12.69 -26.28 5.31
CA ASP A 184 -12.91 -25.08 4.50
C ASP A 184 -14.35 -24.58 4.63
N ALA A 185 -15.34 -25.48 4.69
CA ALA A 185 -16.73 -25.11 4.97
C ALA A 185 -16.88 -24.47 6.36
N LEU A 186 -16.24 -25.02 7.39
CA LEU A 186 -16.22 -24.44 8.74
C LEU A 186 -15.59 -23.04 8.73
N TYR A 187 -14.46 -22.84 8.05
CA TYR A 187 -13.83 -21.53 7.96
C TYR A 187 -14.68 -20.51 7.18
N LYS A 188 -15.36 -20.94 6.11
CA LYS A 188 -16.30 -20.10 5.37
C LYS A 188 -17.48 -19.68 6.25
N ALA A 189 -18.02 -20.59 7.06
CA ALA A 189 -19.07 -20.30 8.03
C ALA A 189 -18.59 -19.34 9.14
N GLU A 190 -17.33 -19.41 9.58
CA GLU A 190 -16.72 -18.43 10.48
C GLU A 190 -16.54 -17.03 9.85
N GLY A 191 -16.77 -16.88 8.54
CA GLY A 191 -16.57 -15.64 7.79
C GLY A 191 -15.12 -15.44 7.31
N VAL A 192 -14.27 -16.47 7.40
CA VAL A 192 -12.92 -16.43 6.87
C VAL A 192 -12.97 -16.57 5.35
N LYS A 193 -12.40 -15.59 4.63
CA LYS A 193 -12.31 -15.60 3.16
C LYS A 193 -11.21 -16.55 2.69
N VAL A 194 -11.58 -17.82 2.49
CA VAL A 194 -10.70 -18.84 1.94
C VAL A 194 -10.55 -18.65 0.42
N ARG A 195 -9.33 -18.71 -0.09
CA ARG A 195 -8.98 -18.44 -1.50
C ARG A 195 -8.19 -19.61 -2.09
N ASP A 196 -8.92 -20.63 -2.52
CA ASP A 196 -8.35 -21.92 -2.93
C ASP A 196 -8.30 -22.10 -4.46
N ASP A 197 -8.70 -21.09 -5.24
CA ASP A 197 -8.74 -21.18 -6.70
C ASP A 197 -7.41 -20.70 -7.33
N GLN A 198 -6.69 -21.62 -7.98
CA GLN A 198 -5.41 -21.33 -8.63
C GLN A 198 -5.53 -20.24 -9.71
N HIS A 199 -6.51 -20.34 -10.61
CA HIS A 199 -6.72 -19.37 -11.69
C HIS A 199 -7.04 -17.96 -11.14
N LEU A 200 -7.86 -17.85 -10.10
CA LEU A 200 -8.18 -16.54 -9.50
C LEU A 200 -6.96 -15.92 -8.80
N LEU A 201 -6.13 -16.73 -8.15
CA LEU A 201 -4.88 -16.28 -7.53
C LEU A 201 -3.88 -15.78 -8.57
N GLN A 202 -3.70 -16.50 -9.68
CA GLN A 202 -2.88 -16.06 -10.81
C GLN A 202 -3.41 -14.77 -11.43
N ALA A 203 -4.71 -14.69 -11.70
CA ALA A 203 -5.34 -13.47 -12.22
C ALA A 203 -5.17 -12.29 -11.25
N ALA A 204 -5.27 -12.52 -9.94
CA ALA A 204 -5.04 -11.48 -8.94
C ALA A 204 -3.57 -11.00 -8.92
N LEU A 205 -2.63 -11.90 -9.15
CA LEU A 205 -1.21 -11.59 -9.30
C LEU A 205 -0.97 -10.74 -10.54
N GLN A 206 -1.50 -11.14 -11.70
CA GLN A 206 -1.43 -10.36 -12.94
C GLN A 206 -2.05 -8.96 -12.76
N ARG A 207 -3.21 -8.84 -12.11
CA ARG A 207 -3.81 -7.52 -11.79
C ARG A 207 -2.90 -6.67 -10.91
N LYS A 208 -2.17 -7.29 -9.96
CA LYS A 208 -1.22 -6.58 -9.08
C LYS A 208 -0.03 -6.07 -9.88
N GLU A 209 0.48 -6.85 -10.83
CA GLU A 209 1.58 -6.48 -11.71
C GLU A 209 1.15 -5.41 -12.71
N LYS A 210 -0.01 -5.54 -13.35
CA LYS A 210 -0.59 -4.49 -14.22
C LYS A 210 -0.70 -3.15 -13.49
N ARG A 211 -1.17 -3.14 -12.22
CA ARG A 211 -1.20 -1.91 -11.39
C ARG A 211 0.19 -1.38 -11.03
N ARG A 212 1.20 -2.23 -10.89
CA ARG A 212 2.59 -1.80 -10.66
C ARG A 212 3.16 -1.18 -11.92
N ALA A 213 3.03 -1.85 -13.06
CA ALA A 213 3.45 -1.35 -14.37
C ALA A 213 2.78 -0.01 -14.71
N GLN A 214 1.47 0.14 -14.45
CA GLN A 214 0.78 1.40 -14.67
C GLN A 214 1.33 2.53 -13.79
N ARG A 215 1.62 2.25 -12.51
CA ARG A 215 2.25 3.24 -11.61
C ARG A 215 3.65 3.62 -12.08
N GLN A 216 4.43 2.63 -12.50
CA GLN A 216 5.78 2.83 -13.04
C GLN A 216 5.74 3.73 -14.27
N ARG A 217 4.91 3.39 -15.28
CA ARG A 217 4.71 4.21 -16.49
C ARG A 217 4.26 5.63 -16.17
N ARG A 218 3.37 5.81 -15.18
CA ARG A 218 2.93 7.15 -14.76
C ARG A 218 4.06 7.95 -14.12
N TRP A 219 4.94 7.30 -13.37
CA TRP A 219 6.11 7.94 -12.77
C TRP A 219 7.13 8.32 -13.84
N GLU A 220 7.46 7.40 -14.73
CA GLU A 220 8.36 7.62 -15.88
C GLU A 220 7.87 8.76 -16.76
N LYS A 221 6.56 8.82 -17.05
CA LYS A 221 5.97 9.95 -17.80
C LYS A 221 6.17 11.28 -17.08
N ARG A 222 6.05 11.32 -15.74
CA ARG A 222 6.26 12.55 -14.97
C ARG A 222 7.72 12.96 -14.97
N THR A 223 8.65 12.03 -14.79
CA THR A 223 10.08 12.33 -14.81
C THR A 223 10.53 12.79 -16.19
N ALA A 224 10.11 12.08 -17.24
CA ALA A 224 10.38 12.46 -18.62
C ALA A 224 9.83 13.87 -18.95
N HIS A 225 8.60 14.19 -18.51
CA HIS A 225 8.00 15.51 -18.71
C HIS A 225 8.79 16.65 -18.03
N VAL A 226 9.35 16.39 -16.84
CA VAL A 226 10.19 17.39 -16.15
C VAL A 226 11.49 17.62 -16.92
N VAL A 227 12.14 16.54 -17.39
CA VAL A 227 13.37 16.63 -18.19
C VAL A 227 13.12 17.34 -19.53
N ASP A 228 12.05 16.99 -20.24
CA ASP A 228 11.65 17.65 -21.50
C ASP A 228 11.41 19.16 -21.29
N LYS A 229 10.67 19.54 -20.25
CA LYS A 229 10.48 20.97 -19.92
C LYS A 229 11.79 21.70 -19.63
N MET A 230 12.73 21.05 -18.95
CA MET A 230 14.05 21.61 -18.67
C MET A 230 14.86 21.79 -19.95
N GLN A 231 14.88 20.77 -20.82
CA GLN A 231 15.57 20.80 -22.12
C GLN A 231 14.98 21.89 -23.01
N ARG A 232 13.66 21.95 -23.19
CA ARG A 232 12.99 23.00 -23.97
C ARG A 232 13.36 24.41 -23.52
N ARG A 233 13.45 24.66 -22.21
CA ARG A 233 13.88 25.96 -21.66
C ARG A 233 15.33 26.26 -22.03
N GLN A 234 16.22 25.28 -21.92
CA GLN A 234 17.62 25.45 -22.31
C GLN A 234 17.76 25.69 -23.82
N ASP A 235 17.02 24.94 -24.65
CA ASP A 235 17.04 25.07 -26.10
C ASP A 235 16.50 26.42 -26.55
N GLN A 236 15.41 26.90 -25.94
CA GLN A 236 14.90 28.24 -26.18
C GLN A 236 15.96 29.30 -25.84
N ARG A 237 16.68 29.14 -24.72
CA ARG A 237 17.79 30.05 -24.35
C ARG A 237 18.91 30.00 -25.39
N ARG A 238 19.33 28.81 -25.83
CA ARG A 238 20.38 28.64 -26.85
C ARG A 238 19.97 29.28 -28.19
N GLN A 239 18.73 29.06 -28.63
CA GLN A 239 18.18 29.67 -29.84
C GLN A 239 18.11 31.20 -29.73
N ASN A 240 17.63 31.74 -28.61
CA ASN A 240 17.60 33.19 -28.38
C ASN A 240 19.00 33.81 -28.39
N LEU A 241 19.99 33.15 -27.79
CA LEU A 241 21.39 33.60 -27.84
C LEU A 241 21.96 33.55 -29.26
N ARG A 242 21.68 32.49 -30.03
CA ARG A 242 22.07 32.40 -31.45
C ARG A 242 21.45 33.53 -32.27
N ARG A 243 20.14 33.76 -32.14
CA ARG A 243 19.42 34.87 -32.80
C ARG A 243 20.02 36.24 -32.43
N LYS A 244 20.34 36.48 -31.16
CA LYS A 244 21.00 37.73 -30.72
C LYS A 244 22.39 37.90 -31.35
N LYS A 245 23.18 36.83 -31.47
CA LYS A 245 24.50 36.87 -32.13
C LYS A 245 24.37 37.20 -33.61
N VAL A 246 23.45 36.53 -34.32
CA VAL A 246 23.17 36.78 -35.74
C VAL A 246 22.69 38.22 -35.95
N ALA A 247 21.68 38.67 -35.19
CA ALA A 247 21.17 40.04 -35.28
C ALA A 247 22.25 41.09 -34.98
N LYS A 248 23.17 40.83 -34.04
CA LYS A 248 24.32 41.72 -33.78
C LYS A 248 25.28 41.77 -34.97
N ALA A 249 25.54 40.64 -35.62
CA ALA A 249 26.35 40.57 -36.83
C ALA A 249 25.67 41.29 -38.00
N GLU A 250 24.38 41.08 -38.21
CA GLU A 250 23.58 41.77 -39.24
C GLU A 250 23.55 43.27 -39.03
N ARG A 251 23.28 43.76 -37.81
CA ARG A 251 23.35 45.20 -37.49
C ARG A 251 24.73 45.80 -37.77
N ARG A 252 25.81 45.05 -37.55
CA ARG A 252 27.17 45.49 -37.91
C ARG A 252 27.35 45.57 -39.43
N ARG A 253 26.86 44.57 -40.17
CA ARG A 253 26.89 44.56 -41.65
C ARG A 253 26.07 45.72 -42.23
N GLU A 254 24.86 45.93 -41.73
CA GLU A 254 23.98 47.01 -42.17
C GLU A 254 24.59 48.39 -41.90
N LYS A 255 25.21 48.60 -40.73
CA LYS A 255 25.95 49.84 -40.44
C LYS A 255 27.13 50.06 -41.38
N ALA A 256 27.83 49.00 -41.81
CA ALA A 256 28.91 49.11 -42.78
C ALA A 256 28.37 49.50 -44.17
N ARG A 257 27.27 48.89 -44.61
CA ARG A 257 26.57 49.24 -45.85
C ARG A 257 26.08 50.69 -45.87
N ARG A 258 25.43 51.15 -44.79
CA ARG A 258 24.99 52.55 -44.63
C ARG A 258 26.16 53.56 -44.68
N LYS A 259 27.38 53.13 -44.33
CA LYS A 259 28.60 53.93 -44.44
C LYS A 259 29.32 53.76 -45.79
N GLY A 260 28.71 53.09 -46.77
CA GLY A 260 29.28 52.86 -48.10
C GLY A 260 30.41 51.83 -48.17
N ARG A 261 30.64 51.02 -47.12
CA ARG A 261 31.66 49.97 -47.16
C ARG A 261 31.12 48.74 -47.87
N ILE A 262 31.83 48.28 -48.92
CA ILE A 262 31.50 47.07 -49.68
C ILE A 262 31.93 45.85 -48.85
N LEU A 263 30.99 44.93 -48.55
CA LEU A 263 31.32 43.67 -47.86
C LEU A 263 31.66 42.56 -48.86
N PRO A 264 32.48 41.56 -48.49
CA PRO A 264 32.78 40.40 -49.34
C PRO A 264 31.54 39.63 -49.80
N GLN A 265 30.49 39.61 -48.98
CA GLN A 265 29.20 38.98 -49.34
C GLN A 265 28.47 39.72 -50.45
N ASP A 266 28.65 41.04 -50.54
CA ASP A 266 28.02 41.86 -51.57
C ASP A 266 28.75 41.68 -52.92
N LEU A 267 30.07 41.44 -52.90
CA LEU A 267 30.87 41.05 -54.07
C LEU A 267 30.49 39.67 -54.60
N GLN A 268 30.34 38.68 -53.72
CA GLN A 268 29.86 37.35 -54.08
C GLN A 268 28.44 37.39 -54.65
N ARG A 269 27.56 38.24 -54.10
CA ARG A 269 26.19 38.40 -54.62
C ARG A 269 26.15 39.11 -55.98
N ALA A 270 27.11 39.99 -56.26
CA ALA A 270 27.27 40.66 -57.55
C ALA A 270 28.00 39.79 -58.59
N GLY A 271 28.47 38.59 -58.23
CA GLY A 271 29.22 37.69 -59.12
C GLY A 271 30.62 38.21 -59.48
N LEU A 272 31.18 39.11 -58.67
CA LEU A 272 32.48 39.76 -58.90
C LEU A 272 33.60 39.14 -58.05
N ALA A 273 33.32 38.06 -57.31
CA ALA A 273 34.23 37.38 -56.40
C ALA A 273 34.09 35.86 -56.52
#